data_AF-A0A429X507-F1
#
_entry.id   AF-A0A429X507-F1
#
_cell.length_a   1.000
_cell.length_b   1.000
_cell.length_c   1.000
_cell.angle_alpha   90.00
_cell.angle_beta   90.00
_cell.angle_gamma   90.00
#
_symmetry.space_group_name_H-M   'P 1'
#
loop_
_entity.id
_entity.type
_entity.pdbx_description
1 polymer ?
#
loop_
_entity_poly.entity_id
_entity_poly.type
_entity_poly.pdbx_seq_one_letter_code
_entity_poly.pdbx_strand_id
1 'polypeptide(L)' 'MEWGQFFGTAAVVAVIVILQWPRMKDYSKRDKGGFIALLLIGLILSLFNLQHIKGPLDLEKAIFHPISRIIGK' A
#
# COMPACT_ATOMS: atom_id res chain seq x y z
N MET A 1 -15.89 8.10 -0.55
CA MET A 1 -14.85 7.11 -0.92
C MET A 1 -14.08 7.68 -2.08
N GLU A 2 -12.87 8.14 -1.83
CA GLU A 2 -12.07 8.85 -2.83
C GLU A 2 -11.30 7.84 -3.69
N TRP A 3 -12.05 7.11 -4.52
CA TRP A 3 -11.50 6.12 -5.46
C TRP A 3 -10.39 6.71 -6.35
N GLY A 4 -10.39 8.02 -6.58
CA GLY A 4 -9.37 8.72 -7.35
C GLY A 4 -7.95 8.59 -6.80
N GLN A 5 -7.75 8.59 -5.48
CA GLN A 5 -6.42 8.38 -4.88
C GLN A 5 -5.90 6.97 -5.16
N PHE A 6 -6.77 5.96 -5.02
CA PHE A 6 -6.42 4.58 -5.28
C PHE A 6 -6.04 4.36 -6.75
N PHE A 7 -6.85 4.88 -7.68
CA PHE A 7 -6.56 4.79 -9.12
C PHE A 7 -5.29 5.55 -9.51
N GLY A 8 -5.04 6.72 -8.90
CA GLY A 8 -3.81 7.48 -9.13
C GLY A 8 -2.55 6.71 -8.72
N THR A 9 -2.55 6.15 -7.51
CA THR A 9 -1.41 5.36 -7.05
C THR A 9 -1.26 4.04 -7.81
N ALA A 10 -2.36 3.38 -8.16
CA ALA A 10 -2.31 2.17 -8.99
C ALA A 10 -1.69 2.46 -10.38
N ALA A 11 -2.00 3.61 -10.98
CA ALA A 11 -1.38 4.04 -12.24
C ALA A 11 0.13 4.29 -12.09
N VAL A 12 0.55 4.98 -11.01
CA VAL A 12 1.97 5.21 -10.72
C VAL A 12 2.71 3.88 -10.51
N VAL A 13 2.14 2.96 -9.74
CA VAL A 13 2.71 1.61 -9.53
C VAL A 13 2.81 0.86 -10.86
N ALA A 14 1.79 0.91 -11.72
CA ALA A 14 1.82 0.27 -13.03
C ALA A 14 2.94 0.84 -13.92
N VAL A 15 3.13 2.16 -13.94
CA VAL A 15 4.23 2.81 -14.68
C VAL A 15 5.59 2.38 -14.14
N ILE A 16 5.77 2.37 -12.81
CA ILE A 16 7.01 1.92 -12.17
C ILE A 16 7.30 0.47 -12.53
N VAL A 17 6.30 -0.41 -12.47
CA VAL A 17 6.44 -1.82 -12.88
C VAL A 17 6.84 -1.91 -14.35
N ILE A 18 6.15 -1.25 -15.27
CA ILE A 18 6.44 -1.34 -16.71
C ILE A 18 7.86 -0.85 -17.03
N LEU A 19 8.32 0.22 -16.39
CA LEU A 19 9.67 0.77 -16.63
C LEU A 19 10.78 -0.08 -15.99
N GLN A 20 10.55 -0.62 -14.79
CA GLN A 20 11.55 -1.42 -14.06
C GLN A 20 11.56 -2.89 -14.45
N TRP A 21 10.44 -3.47 -14.88
CA TRP A 21 10.32 -4.87 -15.28
C TRP A 21 11.36 -5.32 -16.31
N PRO A 22 11.63 -4.57 -17.40
CA PRO A 22 12.66 -4.95 -18.36
C PRO A 22 14.07 -4.90 -17.76
N ARG A 23 14.36 -3.94 -16.87
CA ARG A 23 15.66 -3.86 -16.18
C ARG A 23 15.83 -4.98 -15.17
N MET A 24 14.80 -5.28 -14.37
CA MET A 24 14.80 -6.34 -13.35
C MET A 24 14.92 -7.76 -13.90
N LYS A 25 14.80 -7.96 -15.21
CA LYS A 25 15.05 -9.26 -15.85
C LYS A 25 16.54 -9.65 -15.78
N ASP A 26 17.45 -8.68 -15.69
CA ASP A 26 18.90 -8.89 -15.59
C ASP A 26 19.43 -8.96 -14.14
N TYR A 27 18.64 -8.56 -13.14
CA TYR A 27 19.08 -8.50 -11.74
C TYR A 27 18.86 -9.82 -10.96
N SER A 28 19.64 -10.00 -9.90
CA SER A 28 19.57 -11.17 -9.01
C SER A 28 18.20 -11.30 -8.34
N LYS A 29 17.80 -12.54 -8.02
CA LYS A 29 16.49 -12.86 -7.39
C LYS A 29 16.24 -12.08 -6.08
N ARG A 30 17.30 -11.64 -5.38
CA ARG A 30 17.19 -10.80 -4.16
C ARG A 30 16.75 -9.37 -4.45
N ASP A 31 17.30 -8.73 -5.48
CA ASP A 31 16.96 -7.35 -5.85
C ASP A 31 15.52 -7.25 -6.33
N LYS A 32 15.06 -8.27 -7.05
CA LYS A 32 13.68 -8.42 -7.50
C LYS A 32 12.69 -8.49 -6.32
N GLY A 33 13.08 -9.16 -5.24
CA GLY A 33 12.28 -9.22 -4.00
C GLY A 33 12.15 -7.87 -3.30
N GLY A 34 13.24 -7.10 -3.21
CA GLY A 34 13.24 -5.77 -2.61
C GLY A 34 12.34 -4.78 -3.35
N PHE A 35 12.39 -4.80 -4.69
CA PHE A 35 11.51 -3.96 -5.51
C PHE A 35 10.03 -4.30 -5.34
N ILE A 36 9.68 -5.60 -5.33
CA ILE A 36 8.30 -6.05 -5.11
C ILE A 36 7.82 -5.65 -3.70
N ALA A 37 8.68 -5.80 -2.68
CA ALA A 37 8.37 -5.41 -1.32
C ALA A 37 8.11 -3.89 -1.21
N LEU A 38 8.94 -3.06 -1.83
CA LEU A 38 8.76 -1.60 -1.88
C LEU A 38 7.47 -1.19 -2.57
N LEU A 39 7.11 -1.85 -3.69
CA LEU A 39 5.85 -1.61 -4.37
C LEU A 39 4.63 -2.02 -3.53
N LEU A 40 4.70 -3.19 -2.87
CA LEU A 40 3.65 -3.65 -1.98
C LEU A 40 3.46 -2.69 -0.80
N ILE A 41 4.56 -2.23 -0.19
CA ILE A 41 4.52 -1.25 0.89
C ILE A 41 3.88 0.06 0.40
N GLY A 42 4.30 0.58 -0.75
CA GLY A 42 3.71 1.79 -1.34
C GLY A 42 2.21 1.64 -1.66
N LEU A 43 1.81 0.46 -2.14
CA LEU A 43 0.40 0.16 -2.44
C LEU A 43 -0.44 0.06 -1.15
N ILE A 44 0.08 -0.60 -0.12
CA ILE A 44 -0.55 -0.68 1.21
C ILE A 44 -0.66 0.72 1.81
N LEU A 45 0.41 1.52 1.79
CA LEU A 45 0.39 2.89 2.30
C LEU A 45 -0.60 3.78 1.54
N SER A 46 -0.79 3.55 0.23
CA SER A 46 -1.80 4.29 -0.53
C SER A 46 -3.24 3.97 -0.14
N LEU A 47 -3.49 2.82 0.48
CA LEU A 47 -4.81 2.51 1.05
C LEU A 47 -5.06 3.29 2.35
N PHE A 48 -3.99 3.75 3.01
CA PHE A 48 -4.09 4.69 4.11
C PHE A 48 -4.18 6.11 3.52
N ASN A 49 -5.28 6.82 3.78
CA ASN A 49 -5.39 8.22 3.40
C ASN A 49 -4.53 9.05 4.38
N LEU A 50 -3.21 9.14 4.14
CA LEU A 50 -2.26 9.79 5.07
C LEU A 50 -2.65 11.23 5.44
N GLN A 51 -3.28 11.97 4.51
CA GLN A 51 -3.76 13.33 4.77
C GLN A 51 -5.02 13.38 5.66
N HIS A 52 -5.81 12.30 5.69
CA HIS A 52 -6.96 12.13 6.57
C HIS A 52 -6.70 11.13 7.70
N ILE A 53 -5.43 10.85 8.03
CA ILE A 53 -5.09 10.26 9.33
C ILE A 53 -5.43 11.33 10.36
N LYS A 54 -6.71 11.37 10.74
CA LYS A 54 -7.14 11.89 12.03
C LYS A 54 -6.23 11.22 13.06
N GLY A 55 -5.74 12.00 14.03
CA GLY A 55 -4.54 11.69 14.82
C GLY A 55 -4.53 10.32 15.53
N PRO A 56 -3.50 10.02 16.33
CA PRO A 56 -3.25 8.68 16.90
C PRO A 56 -4.48 7.96 17.49
N LEU A 57 -5.47 8.70 18.01
CA LEU A 57 -6.76 8.18 18.49
C LEU A 57 -7.65 7.51 17.41
N ASP A 58 -7.63 7.99 16.16
CA ASP A 58 -8.43 7.41 15.07
C ASP A 58 -7.76 6.19 14.44
N LEU A 59 -6.42 6.09 14.50
CA LEU A 59 -5.68 4.88 14.13
C LEU A 59 -6.01 3.71 15.06
N GLU A 60 -6.08 4.00 16.36
CA GLU A 60 -6.51 3.02 17.36
C GLU A 60 -7.94 2.54 17.07
N LYS A 61 -8.86 3.45 16.78
CA LYS A 61 -10.23 3.09 16.36
C LYS A 61 -10.25 2.28 15.07
N ALA A 62 -9.48 2.63 14.05
CA ALA A 62 -9.50 1.92 12.77
C ALA A 62 -8.97 0.48 12.88
N ILE A 63 -7.98 0.22 13.74
CA ILE A 63 -7.40 -1.11 13.97
C ILE A 63 -8.23 -1.92 14.98
N PHE A 64 -8.64 -1.31 16.09
CA PHE A 64 -9.37 -2.01 17.16
C PHE A 64 -10.86 -2.18 16.89
N HIS A 65 -11.52 -1.32 16.09
CA HIS A 65 -12.94 -1.47 15.76
C HIS A 65 -13.26 -2.79 15.02
N PRO A 66 -12.56 -3.20 13.96
CA PRO A 66 -12.81 -4.50 13.33
C PRO A 66 -12.48 -5.68 14.26
N ILE A 67 -11.45 -5.56 15.10
CA ILE A 67 -11.07 -6.60 16.07
C ILE A 67 -12.13 -6.76 17.17
N SER A 68 -12.65 -5.64 17.69
CA SER A 68 -13.72 -5.63 18.70
C SER A 68 -15.03 -6.23 18.19
N ARG A 69 -15.32 -6.11 16.89
CA ARG A 69 -16.50 -6.73 16.25
C ARG A 69 -16.35 -8.25 16.06
N ILE A 70 -15.12 -8.76 16.01
CA ILE A 70 -14.83 -10.19 15.88
C ILE A 70 -14.76 -10.86 17.26
N ILE A 71 -14.26 -10.15 18.27
CA ILE A 71 -14.15 -10.62 19.66
C ILE A 71 -15.45 -10.40 20.46
N GLY A 72 -16.25 -9.39 20.10
CA GLY A 72 -17.57 -9.13 20.67
C GLY A 72 -18.58 -10.13 20.15
N LYS A 73 -18.83 -11.17 20.95
CA LYS A 73 -20.02 -12.00 20.90
C LYS A 73 -21.06 -11.41 21.84
#